data_AF-A0A3R7NVP3-F1
#
_entry.id   AF-A0A3R7NVP3-F1
#
_cell.length_a   1.000
_cell.length_b   1.000
_cell.length_c   1.000
_cell.angle_alpha   90.00
_cell.angle_beta   90.00
_cell.angle_gamma   90.00
#
_symmetry.space_group_name_H-M   'P 1'
#
loop_
_entity.id
_entity.type
_entity.pdbx_description
1 polymer ?
#
loop_
_entity_poly.entity_id
_entity_poly.type
_entity_poly.pdbx_seq_one_letter_code
_entity_poly.pdbx_strand_id
1 'polypeptide(L)'
;MHLLLDIGLQLQNFVGMDPAIIIKKIEAFADETGMKESSVCQLAFSNPRYLESLRARVRRLPLELEKFEKFVAGRKPSSEDAA
;
A
#
# COMPACT_ATOMS: atom_id res chain seq x y z
N MET A 1 21.15 -8.10 -18.20
CA MET A 1 19.96 -7.23 -18.30
C MET A 1 18.75 -7.92 -17.62
N HIS A 2 18.85 -8.25 -16.32
CA HIS A 2 17.82 -9.02 -15.61
C HIS A 2 17.51 -8.53 -14.18
N LEU A 3 17.97 -7.35 -13.76
CA LEU A 3 17.81 -6.93 -12.36
C LEU A 3 16.42 -6.35 -12.01
N LEU A 4 15.63 -5.91 -12.99
CA LEU A 4 14.34 -5.22 -12.74
C LEU A 4 13.14 -6.17 -12.60
N LEU A 5 13.24 -7.38 -13.17
CA LEU A 5 12.18 -8.38 -13.06
C LEU A 5 12.19 -9.11 -11.70
N ASP A 6 13.35 -9.20 -11.04
CA ASP A 6 13.47 -9.83 -9.72
C ASP A 6 12.85 -8.99 -8.59
N ILE A 7 12.89 -7.66 -8.69
CA ILE A 7 12.28 -6.77 -7.68
C ILE A 7 10.74 -6.88 -7.72
N GLY A 8 10.16 -7.09 -8.91
CA GLY A 8 8.72 -7.26 -9.09
C GLY A 8 8.19 -8.59 -8.55
N LEU A 9 8.93 -9.68 -8.76
CA LEU A 9 8.54 -11.02 -8.32
C LEU A 9 8.71 -11.24 -6.80
N GLN A 10 9.62 -10.51 -6.14
CA GLN A 10 9.75 -10.53 -4.68
C GLN A 10 8.65 -9.74 -3.95
N LEU A 11 7.92 -8.85 -4.62
CA LEU A 11 6.77 -8.12 -4.04
C LEU A 11 5.56 -9.02 -3.77
N GLN A 12 5.49 -10.20 -4.39
CA GLN A 12 4.37 -11.12 -4.20
C GLN A 12 4.45 -11.91 -2.88
N ASN A 13 5.63 -12.02 -2.25
CA ASN A 13 5.81 -12.88 -1.08
C ASN A 13 6.27 -12.16 0.20
N PHE A 14 6.60 -10.87 0.19
CA PHE A 14 7.10 -10.21 1.40
C PHE A 14 6.84 -8.67 1.45
N VAL A 15 6.67 -8.18 2.68
CA VAL A 15 7.00 -6.83 3.23
C VAL A 15 5.86 -5.83 3.40
N GLY A 16 5.67 -5.40 4.66
CA GLY A 16 4.90 -4.23 5.10
C GLY A 16 5.47 -2.89 4.61
N MET A 17 5.60 -2.76 3.30
CA MET A 17 5.96 -1.52 2.63
C MET A 17 4.74 -0.60 2.58
N ASP A 18 4.96 0.68 2.85
CA ASP A 18 3.90 1.68 2.81
C ASP A 18 3.24 1.71 1.41
N PRO A 19 1.90 1.60 1.30
CA PRO A 19 1.17 1.75 0.06
C PRO A 19 1.55 2.97 -0.79
N ALA A 20 1.94 4.09 -0.16
CA ALA A 20 2.41 5.30 -0.85
C ALA A 20 3.77 5.10 -1.54
N ILE A 21 4.66 4.28 -0.98
CA ILE A 21 5.95 3.93 -1.60
C ILE A 21 5.70 3.06 -2.83
N ILE A 22 4.79 2.10 -2.75
CA ILE A 22 4.45 1.21 -3.87
C ILE A 22 3.88 2.03 -5.04
N ILE A 23 2.98 2.98 -4.76
CA ILE A 23 2.43 3.91 -5.76
C ILE A 23 3.56 4.66 -6.48
N LYS A 24 4.47 5.30 -5.73
CA LYS A 24 5.59 6.06 -6.31
C LYS A 24 6.49 5.21 -7.19
N LYS A 25 6.75 3.95 -6.82
CA LYS A 25 7.58 3.04 -7.63
C LYS A 25 6.90 2.66 -8.95
N ILE A 26 5.58 2.43 -8.93
CA ILE A 26 4.82 2.13 -10.14
C ILE A 26 4.81 3.35 -11.07
N GLU A 27 4.59 4.55 -10.52
CA GLU A 27 4.60 5.81 -11.28
C GLU A 27 5.97 6.09 -11.91
N ALA A 28 7.06 5.97 -11.14
CA ALA A 28 8.41 6.17 -11.65
C ALA A 28 8.76 5.18 -12.78
N PHE A 29 8.43 3.90 -12.61
CA PHE A 29 8.70 2.90 -13.63
C PHE A 29 7.87 3.13 -14.91
N ALA A 30 6.61 3.55 -14.76
CA ALA A 30 5.75 3.90 -15.89
C ALA A 30 6.34 5.08 -16.69
N ASP A 31 6.83 6.11 -15.99
CA ASP A 31 7.48 7.28 -16.61
C ASP A 31 8.80 6.91 -17.31
N GLU A 32 9.67 6.15 -16.65
CA GLU A 32 10.96 5.70 -17.20
C GLU A 32 10.81 4.83 -18.45
N THR A 33 9.76 4.00 -18.52
CA THR A 33 9.55 3.05 -19.61
C THR A 33 8.56 3.55 -20.68
N GLY A 34 7.87 4.66 -20.43
CA GLY A 34 6.75 5.14 -21.26
C GLY A 34 5.52 4.22 -21.25
N MET A 35 5.46 3.26 -20.32
CA MET A 35 4.33 2.34 -20.19
C MET A 35 3.18 2.98 -19.43
N LYS A 36 1.95 2.53 -19.70
CA LYS A 36 0.81 2.90 -18.84
C LYS A 36 0.93 2.22 -17.48
N GLU A 37 0.62 2.94 -16.41
CA GLU A 37 0.58 2.41 -15.03
C GLU A 37 -0.22 1.09 -14.92
N SER A 38 -1.35 0.99 -15.62
CA SER A 38 -2.18 -0.21 -15.63
C SER A 38 -1.50 -1.41 -16.27
N SER A 39 -0.63 -1.19 -17.26
CA SER A 39 0.19 -2.24 -17.89
C SER A 39 1.31 -2.68 -16.95
N VAL A 40 1.96 -1.75 -16.26
CA VAL A 40 2.92 -2.06 -15.19
C VAL A 40 2.26 -2.92 -14.11
N CYS A 41 1.05 -2.54 -13.69
CA CYS A 41 0.29 -3.29 -12.68
C CYS A 41 -0.15 -4.67 -13.18
N GLN A 42 -0.57 -4.78 -14.43
CA GLN A 42 -0.88 -6.07 -15.06
C GLN A 42 0.33 -7.00 -15.07
N LEU A 43 1.52 -6.48 -15.37
CA LEU A 43 2.74 -7.27 -15.44
C LEU A 43 3.26 -7.68 -14.05
N ALA A 44 3.30 -6.74 -13.10
CA ALA A 44 3.87 -7.00 -11.78
C ALA A 44 2.90 -7.72 -10.83
N PHE A 45 1.59 -7.46 -10.94
CA PHE A 45 0.60 -7.94 -9.96
C PHE A 45 -0.54 -8.74 -10.60
N SER A 46 -0.50 -9.00 -11.91
CA SER A 46 -1.59 -9.66 -12.65
C SER A 46 -2.95 -8.97 -12.46
N ASN A 47 -2.94 -7.68 -12.12
CA ASN A 47 -4.14 -6.90 -11.86
C ASN A 47 -3.96 -5.45 -12.35
N PRO A 48 -4.66 -5.03 -13.41
CA PRO A 48 -4.47 -3.71 -14.00
C PRO A 48 -5.09 -2.59 -13.13
N ARG A 49 -5.98 -2.93 -12.19
CA ARG A 49 -6.65 -2.02 -11.26
C ARG A 49 -5.98 -1.98 -9.88
N TYR A 50 -4.82 -2.61 -9.74
CA TYR A 50 -4.10 -2.68 -8.47
C TYR A 50 -3.76 -1.28 -7.92
N LEU A 51 -3.30 -0.37 -8.79
CA LEU A 51 -2.94 1.00 -8.41
C LEU A 51 -4.13 1.82 -7.91
N GLU A 52 -5.30 1.67 -8.53
CA GLU A 52 -6.54 2.33 -8.09
C GLU A 52 -6.94 1.89 -6.68
N SER A 53 -6.82 0.57 -6.43
CA SER A 53 -7.11 -0.04 -5.14
C SER A 53 -6.16 0.46 -4.05
N LEU A 54 -4.86 0.57 -4.36
CA LEU A 54 -3.84 1.15 -3.48
C LEU A 54 -4.14 2.62 -3.16
N ARG A 55 -4.41 3.44 -4.18
CA ARG A 55 -4.75 4.87 -4.03
C ARG A 55 -6.02 5.05 -3.18
N ALA A 56 -7.01 4.17 -3.32
CA ALA A 56 -8.21 4.18 -2.48
C ALA A 56 -7.89 3.86 -1.01
N ARG A 57 -7.00 2.89 -0.77
CA ARG A 57 -6.57 2.51 0.59
C ARG A 57 -5.79 3.62 1.28
N VAL A 58 -4.85 4.27 0.59
CA VAL A 58 -4.11 5.45 1.11
C VAL A 58 -5.05 6.58 1.48
N ARG A 59 -6.06 6.88 0.66
CA ARG A 59 -7.05 7.92 0.95
C ARG A 59 -7.92 7.62 2.18
N ARG A 60 -8.18 6.35 2.47
CA ARG A 60 -9.02 5.94 3.61
C ARG A 60 -8.24 5.81 4.92
N LEU A 61 -6.93 5.57 4.86
CA LEU A 61 -6.08 5.37 6.04
C LEU A 61 -6.22 6.45 7.11
N PRO A 62 -6.22 7.76 6.79
CA PRO A 62 -6.41 8.81 7.80
C PRO A 62 -7.75 8.73 8.53
N LEU A 63 -8.84 8.43 7.80
CA LEU A 63 -10.18 8.30 8.38
C LEU A 63 -10.28 7.08 9.30
N GLU A 64 -9.65 5.97 8.91
CA GLU A 64 -9.60 4.76 9.74
C GLU A 64 -8.72 4.95 10.97
N LEU A 65 -7.62 5.71 10.85
CA LEU A 65 -6.77 6.11 11.97
C LEU A 65 -7.54 6.97 12.97
N GLU A 66 -8.28 7.98 12.50
CA GLU A 66 -9.10 8.86 13.36
C GLU A 66 -10.19 8.06 14.11
N LYS A 67 -10.84 7.10 13.44
CA LYS A 67 -11.81 6.20 14.10
C LYS A 67 -11.15 5.34 15.17
N PHE A 68 -9.96 4.82 14.87
CA PHE A 68 -9.18 4.02 15.81
C PHE A 68 -8.75 4.85 17.03
N GLU A 69 -8.25 6.07 16.82
CA GLU A 69 -7.89 7.00 17.89
C GLU A 69 -9.09 7.33 18.79
N LYS A 70 -10.27 7.60 18.20
CA LYS A 70 -11.51 7.81 18.97
C LYS A 70 -11.93 6.58 19.75
N PHE A 71 -11.76 5.38 19.18
CA PHE A 71 -12.05 4.12 19.85
C PHE A 71 -11.12 3.87 21.04
N VAL A 72 -9.81 4.10 20.87
CA VAL A 72 -8.81 3.97 21.94
C VAL A 72 -9.04 5.03 23.03
N ALA A 73 -9.30 6.28 22.66
CA ALA A 73 -9.63 7.35 23.61
C ALA A 73 -10.94 7.09 24.37
N GLY A 74 -11.93 6.46 23.72
CA GLY A 74 -13.18 6.01 24.35
C GLY A 74 -13.00 4.78 25.25
N ARG A 75 -11.95 3.98 25.02
CA ARG A 75 -11.46 2.93 25.92
C ARG A 75 -10.39 3.50 26.84
N LYS A 76 -10.73 4.51 27.65
CA LYS A 76 -9.92 4.83 28.82
C LYS A 76 -9.86 3.55 29.66
N PRO A 77 -8.68 2.98 29.97
CA PRO A 77 -8.61 1.82 30.85
C PRO A 77 -9.28 2.21 32.16
N SER A 78 -10.37 1.52 32.52
CA SER A 78 -10.86 1.57 33.89
C SER A 78 -9.72 1.05 34.75
N SER A 79 -9.44 1.70 35.87
CA SER A 79 -8.41 1.28 36.83
C SER A 79 -8.67 -0.09 37.47
N GLU A 80 -9.70 -0.82 37.04
CA GLU A 80 -10.08 -2.14 37.53
C GLU A 80 -9.31 -3.32 36.90
N ASP A 81 -8.65 -3.14 35.75
CA ASP A 81 -7.82 -4.21 35.13
C ASP A 81 -6.35 -4.20 35.60
N ALA A 82 -6.00 -3.35 36.58
CA ALA A 82 -4.65 -3.22 37.12
C ALA A 82 -4.50 -3.78 38.56
N ALA A 83 -5.42 -4.65 39.01
CA ALA A 83 -5.40 -5.29 40.32
C ALA A 83 -5.23 -6.82 40.23
#